data_AF-A0AAV6BXP2-F1
#
_entry.id   AF-A0AAV6BXP2-F1
#
_cell.length_a   1.000
_cell.length_b   1.000
_cell.length_c   1.000
_cell.angle_alpha   90.00
_cell.angle_beta   90.00
_cell.angle_gamma   90.00
#
_symmetry.space_group_name_H-M   'P 1'
#
loop_
_entity.id
_entity.type
_entity.pdbx_description
1 polymer ?
#
loop_
_entity_poly.entity_id
_entity_poly.type
_entity_poly.pdbx_seq_one_letter_code
_entity_poly.pdbx_strand_id
1 'polypeptide(L)'
;DNRVIEFGIGLTDLVKRPTRDAAELTRQDFAEGRYVLSQKLEEFAPRLVAFHGKATYEQYAQRSCKLGPQKEKLYGAAVFVLPAAGGANTAARAQKLKVFKQLARWMQKMEGR
;
A
#
# COMPACT_ATOMS: atom_id res chain seq x y z
N ASP A 1 18.28 -6.06 -1.84
CA ASP A 1 18.28 -5.72 -3.28
C ASP A 1 17.56 -4.39 -3.45
N ASN A 2 18.27 -3.34 -3.88
CA ASN A 2 17.77 -1.95 -4.00
C ASN A 2 17.33 -1.59 -5.43
N ARG A 3 17.37 -2.55 -6.37
CA ARG A 3 17.07 -2.32 -7.79
C ARG A 3 15.62 -1.95 -8.08
N VAL A 4 14.71 -2.04 -7.09
CA VAL A 4 13.28 -1.70 -7.24
C VAL A 4 13.07 -0.28 -7.78
N ILE A 5 13.97 0.64 -7.44
CA ILE A 5 13.94 2.04 -7.90
C ILE A 5 14.19 2.14 -9.41
N GLU A 6 15.00 1.24 -9.99
CA GLU A 6 15.26 1.19 -11.45
C GLU A 6 13.98 0.90 -12.25
N PHE A 7 12.97 0.30 -11.61
CA PHE A 7 11.65 0.04 -12.19
C PHE A 7 10.64 1.16 -11.91
N GLY A 8 11.06 2.29 -11.35
CA GLY A 8 10.18 3.40 -10.97
C GLY A 8 9.28 3.08 -9.77
N ILE A 9 9.67 2.13 -8.92
CA ILE A 9 8.89 1.67 -7.77
C ILE A 9 9.60 2.08 -6.47
N GLY A 10 8.86 2.79 -5.60
CA GLY A 10 9.26 3.09 -4.24
C GLY A 10 8.64 2.13 -3.23
N LEU A 11 9.34 1.86 -2.12
CA LEU A 11 8.85 1.04 -1.01
C LEU A 11 8.86 1.87 0.28
N THR A 12 7.77 1.78 1.05
CA THR A 12 7.70 2.33 2.41
C THR A 12 6.68 1.54 3.23
N ASP A 13 6.73 1.76 4.54
CA ASP A 13 5.82 1.17 5.52
C ASP A 13 5.00 2.26 6.17
N LEU A 14 3.82 1.89 6.64
CA LEU A 14 2.99 2.78 7.45
C LEU A 14 3.65 3.03 8.82
N VAL A 15 4.15 1.99 9.48
CA VAL A 15 4.84 2.11 10.77
C VAL A 15 6.31 1.75 10.60
N LYS A 16 7.21 2.57 11.15
CA LYS A 16 8.66 2.36 11.09
C LYS A 16 9.27 1.65 12.28
N ARG A 17 8.54 1.58 13.40
CA ARG A 17 8.97 0.81 14.57
C ARG A 17 9.03 -0.69 14.20
N PRO A 18 10.18 -1.35 14.37
CA PRO A 18 10.29 -2.79 14.13
C PRO A 18 9.49 -3.54 15.20
N THR A 19 8.72 -4.54 14.77
CA THR A 19 8.01 -5.48 15.65
C THR A 19 8.15 -6.90 15.11
N ARG A 20 7.93 -7.88 15.99
CA ARG A 20 7.90 -9.29 15.56
C ARG A 20 6.60 -9.63 14.85
N ASP A 21 5.49 -9.03 15.29
CA ASP A 21 4.17 -9.16 14.67
C ASP A 21 3.45 -7.80 14.56
N ALA A 22 2.50 -7.69 13.62
CA ALA A 22 1.66 -6.51 13.46
C ALA A 22 0.73 -6.27 14.67
N ALA A 23 0.39 -7.32 15.44
CA ALA A 23 -0.42 -7.21 16.65
C ALA A 23 0.28 -6.44 17.79
N GLU A 24 1.60 -6.30 17.74
CA GLU A 24 2.36 -5.51 18.72
C GLU A 24 2.30 -3.99 18.42
N LEU A 25 1.71 -3.59 17.30
CA LEU A 25 1.57 -2.19 16.91
C LEU A 25 0.44 -1.53 17.69
N THR A 26 0.77 -0.38 18.28
CA THR A 26 -0.15 0.43 19.08
C THR A 26 -0.88 1.46 18.23
N ARG A 27 -1.95 2.04 18.79
CA ARG A 27 -2.64 3.17 18.14
C ARG A 27 -1.71 4.37 17.90
N GLN A 28 -0.76 4.59 18.80
CA GLN A 28 0.21 5.69 18.69
C GLN A 28 1.18 5.44 17.53
N ASP A 29 1.66 4.21 17.37
CA ASP A 29 2.51 3.81 16.24
C ASP A 29 1.82 4.12 14.90
N PHE A 30 0.54 3.78 14.76
CA PHE A 30 -0.23 4.09 13.55
C PHE A 30 -0.49 5.59 13.38
N ALA A 31 -0.71 6.34 14.46
CA ALA A 31 -0.93 7.78 14.38
C ALA A 31 0.33 8.52 13.89
N GLU A 32 1.49 8.20 14.46
CA GLU A 32 2.78 8.71 14.00
C GLU A 32 3.06 8.27 12.55
N GLY A 33 2.85 6.98 12.28
CA GLY A 33 3.03 6.40 10.95
C GLY A 33 2.20 7.08 9.86
N ARG A 34 0.94 7.42 10.15
CA ARG A 34 0.08 8.20 9.25
C ARG A 34 0.70 9.56 8.94
N TYR A 35 1.12 10.29 9.96
CA TYR A 35 1.74 11.61 9.79
C TYR A 35 2.99 11.53 8.90
N VAL A 36 3.90 10.60 9.20
CA VAL A 36 5.12 10.41 8.42
C VAL A 36 4.82 9.98 6.98
N LEU A 37 3.89 9.05 6.77
CA LEU A 37 3.52 8.61 5.43
C LEU A 37 2.85 9.74 4.64
N SER A 38 1.98 10.53 5.27
CA SER A 38 1.36 11.72 4.67
C SER A 38 2.41 12.69 4.12
N GLN A 39 3.43 13.03 4.91
CA GLN A 39 4.52 13.91 4.46
C GLN A 39 5.24 13.34 3.23
N LYS A 40 5.53 12.04 3.22
CA LYS A 40 6.16 11.38 2.06
C LYS A 40 5.28 11.39 0.82
N LEU A 41 3.98 11.15 0.97
CA LEU A 41 3.06 11.15 -0.18
C LEU A 41 2.91 12.55 -0.78
N GLU A 42 2.96 13.58 0.05
CA GLU A 42 2.96 14.98 -0.37
C GLU A 42 4.28 15.37 -1.06
N GLU A 43 5.43 15.00 -0.47
CA GLU A 43 6.76 15.33 -1.00
C GLU A 43 7.07 14.61 -2.32
N PHE A 44 6.86 13.29 -2.37
CA PHE A 44 7.24 12.48 -3.54
C PHE A 44 6.15 12.41 -4.61
N ALA A 45 4.93 12.87 -4.29
CA ALA A 45 3.78 12.94 -5.20
C ALA A 45 3.66 11.74 -6.16
N PRO A 46 3.59 10.49 -5.65
CA PRO A 46 3.56 9.32 -6.50
C PRO A 46 2.28 9.29 -7.33
N ARG A 47 2.36 8.73 -8.53
CA ARG A 47 1.17 8.55 -9.39
C ARG A 47 0.16 7.56 -8.78
N LEU A 48 0.67 6.59 -8.02
CA LEU A 48 -0.08 5.49 -7.44
C LEU A 48 0.52 5.09 -6.10
N VAL A 49 -0.34 4.83 -5.12
CA VAL A 49 0.00 4.15 -3.87
C VAL A 49 -0.69 2.79 -3.83
N ALA A 50 0.10 1.72 -3.75
CA ALA A 50 -0.41 0.36 -3.55
C ALA A 50 -0.22 -0.07 -2.08
N PHE A 51 -1.31 -0.10 -1.30
CA PHE A 51 -1.27 -0.57 0.08
C PHE A 51 -1.19 -2.09 0.11
N HIS A 52 -0.14 -2.62 0.73
CA HIS A 52 0.09 -4.06 0.82
C HIS A 52 -0.72 -4.72 1.96
N GLY A 53 -2.04 -4.59 1.92
CA GLY A 53 -2.95 -5.16 2.90
C GLY A 53 -4.11 -4.23 3.22
N LYS A 54 -5.30 -4.82 3.37
CA LYS A 54 -6.53 -4.12 3.77
C LYS A 54 -6.34 -3.38 5.10
N ALA A 55 -5.89 -4.07 6.14
CA ALA A 55 -5.68 -3.47 7.46
C ALA A 55 -4.75 -2.27 7.42
N THR A 56 -3.66 -2.31 6.64
CA THR A 56 -2.73 -1.18 6.48
C THR A 56 -3.43 0.04 5.89
N TYR A 57 -4.23 -0.13 4.85
CA TYR A 57 -5.02 0.97 4.29
C TYR A 57 -6.04 1.49 5.30
N GLU A 58 -6.78 0.62 5.98
CA GLU A 58 -7.81 1.04 6.94
C GLU A 58 -7.21 1.79 8.14
N GLN A 59 -6.02 1.36 8.61
CA GLN A 59 -5.26 2.07 9.65
C GLN A 59 -4.77 3.44 9.17
N TYR A 60 -4.43 3.57 7.88
CA TYR A 60 -4.03 4.86 7.31
C TYR A 60 -5.23 5.78 7.06
N ALA A 61 -6.25 5.31 6.34
CA ALA A 61 -7.40 6.09 5.88
C ALA A 61 -8.50 6.24 6.94
N GLN A 62 -8.37 5.57 8.08
CA GLN A 62 -9.31 5.56 9.21
C GLN A 62 -10.75 5.20 8.80
N ARG A 63 -10.88 4.28 7.83
CA ARG A 63 -12.16 3.83 7.28
C ARG A 63 -12.03 2.47 6.64
N SER A 64 -13.15 1.76 6.51
CA SER A 64 -13.17 0.45 5.86
C SER A 64 -12.98 0.52 4.35
N CYS A 65 -12.39 -0.52 3.76
CA CYS A 65 -12.20 -0.59 2.31
C CYS A 65 -12.46 -1.99 1.71
N LYS A 66 -12.47 -2.03 0.37
CA LYS A 66 -12.41 -3.29 -0.40
C LYS A 66 -11.03 -3.43 -1.03
N LEU A 67 -10.65 -4.65 -1.38
CA LEU A 67 -9.46 -4.89 -2.20
C LEU A 67 -9.64 -4.28 -3.59
N GLY A 68 -8.53 -3.92 -4.23
CA GLY A 68 -8.50 -3.33 -5.57
C GLY A 68 -8.44 -1.80 -5.55
N PRO A 69 -8.83 -1.14 -6.67
CA PRO A 69 -8.74 0.31 -6.80
C PRO A 69 -9.74 1.01 -5.89
N GLN A 70 -9.32 2.11 -5.26
CA GLN A 70 -10.19 2.95 -4.45
C GLN A 70 -10.66 4.17 -5.26
N LYS A 71 -11.83 4.71 -4.89
CA LYS A 71 -12.39 5.90 -5.52
C LYS A 71 -11.62 7.17 -5.15
N GLU A 72 -11.11 7.21 -3.93
CA GLU A 72 -10.42 8.37 -3.39
C GLU A 72 -8.94 8.34 -3.73
N LYS A 73 -8.40 9.54 -3.92
CA LYS A 73 -6.97 9.77 -4.09
C LYS A 73 -6.35 10.19 -2.76
N LEU A 74 -5.06 9.91 -2.61
CA LEU A 74 -4.27 10.40 -1.48
C LEU A 74 -3.20 11.33 -2.02
N TYR A 75 -3.26 12.62 -1.69
CA TYR A 75 -2.29 13.60 -2.18
C TYR A 75 -2.14 13.58 -3.71
N GLY A 76 -3.26 13.46 -4.42
CA GLY A 76 -3.28 13.34 -5.89
C GLY A 76 -2.97 11.94 -6.45
N ALA A 77 -2.39 11.05 -5.65
CA ALA A 77 -2.07 9.69 -6.04
C ALA A 77 -3.32 8.81 -6.13
N ALA A 78 -3.40 7.99 -7.18
CA ALA A 78 -4.38 6.92 -7.24
C ALA A 78 -4.09 5.88 -6.13
N VAL A 79 -5.11 5.15 -5.67
CA VAL A 79 -4.95 4.19 -4.57
C VAL A 79 -5.41 2.80 -4.99
N PHE A 80 -4.60 1.79 -4.67
CA PHE A 80 -4.94 0.38 -4.83
C PHE A 80 -4.64 -0.40 -3.56
N VAL A 81 -5.54 -1.30 -3.15
CA VAL A 81 -5.38 -2.13 -1.95
C VAL A 81 -5.15 -3.58 -2.35
N LEU A 82 -3.96 -4.10 -2.05
CA LEU A 82 -3.57 -5.49 -2.26
C LEU A 82 -3.98 -6.35 -1.05
N PRO A 83 -4.12 -7.68 -1.22
CA PRO A 83 -4.16 -8.59 -0.07
C PRO A 83 -2.81 -8.55 0.68
N ALA A 84 -2.82 -8.79 1.99
CA ALA A 84 -1.61 -8.78 2.82
C ALA A 84 -0.60 -9.86 2.39
N ALA A 85 0.72 -9.66 2.55
CA ALA A 85 1.73 -10.65 2.16
C ALA A 85 2.19 -11.59 3.27
N GLY A 86 1.86 -11.31 4.55
CA GLY A 86 2.41 -12.00 5.72
C GLY A 86 1.93 -13.45 5.90
N GLY A 87 2.49 -14.14 6.90
CA GLY A 87 2.23 -15.57 7.18
C GLY A 87 0.76 -15.93 7.45
N ALA A 88 -0.07 -14.96 7.82
CA ALA A 88 -1.52 -15.12 7.92
C ALA A 88 -2.22 -15.28 6.56
N ASN A 89 -1.58 -14.83 5.46
CA ASN A 89 -2.09 -15.01 4.11
C ASN A 89 -1.37 -16.18 3.41
N THR A 90 -1.96 -17.36 3.57
CA THR A 90 -1.55 -18.64 2.98
C THR A 90 -1.90 -18.77 1.48
N ALA A 91 -2.41 -17.70 0.86
CA ALA A 91 -2.76 -17.70 -0.56
C ALA A 91 -1.59 -18.16 -1.44
N ALA A 92 -1.89 -19.06 -2.37
CA ALA A 92 -0.92 -19.57 -3.32
C ALA A 92 -0.28 -18.44 -4.14
N ARG A 93 0.99 -18.63 -4.54
CA ARG A 93 1.74 -17.68 -5.38
C ARG A 93 0.95 -17.21 -6.61
N ALA A 94 0.22 -18.12 -7.25
CA ALA A 94 -0.64 -17.81 -8.40
C ALA A 94 -1.72 -16.77 -8.08
N GLN A 95 -2.32 -16.83 -6.88
CA GLN A 95 -3.32 -15.87 -6.44
C GLN A 95 -2.69 -14.49 -6.17
N LYS A 96 -1.53 -14.45 -5.51
CA LYS A 96 -0.77 -13.21 -5.30
C LYS A 96 -0.41 -12.57 -6.66
N LEU A 97 0.14 -13.35 -7.58
CA LEU A 97 0.48 -12.89 -8.94
C LEU A 97 -0.75 -12.36 -9.70
N LYS A 98 -1.91 -13.01 -9.56
CA LYS A 98 -3.15 -12.55 -10.20
C LYS A 98 -3.51 -11.13 -9.78
N VAL A 99 -3.33 -10.77 -8.52
CA VAL A 99 -3.63 -9.42 -8.03
C VAL A 99 -2.60 -8.40 -8.54
N PHE A 100 -1.31 -8.72 -8.51
CA PHE A 100 -0.30 -7.82 -9.11
C PHE A 100 -0.53 -7.60 -10.62
N LYS A 101 -0.99 -8.63 -11.35
CA LYS A 101 -1.41 -8.48 -12.76
C LYS A 101 -2.69 -7.62 -12.91
N GLN A 102 -3.59 -7.61 -11.93
CA GLN A 102 -4.73 -6.69 -11.93
C GLN A 102 -4.28 -5.26 -11.71
N LEU A 103 -3.36 -5.02 -10.77
CA LEU A 103 -2.75 -3.72 -10.54
C LEU A 103 -2.10 -3.17 -11.81
N ALA A 104 -1.23 -3.96 -12.45
CA ALA A 104 -0.55 -3.54 -13.68
C ALA A 104 -1.54 -3.19 -14.81
N ARG A 105 -2.57 -4.00 -15.04
CA ARG A 105 -3.62 -3.71 -16.04
C ARG A 105 -4.42 -2.46 -15.69
N TRP A 106 -4.68 -2.22 -14.41
CA TRP A 106 -5.39 -1.03 -13.99
C TRP A 106 -4.54 0.22 -14.17
N MET A 107 -3.24 0.16 -13.82
CA MET A 107 -2.29 1.23 -14.11
C MET A 107 -2.31 1.61 -15.58
N GLN A 108 -2.13 0.64 -16.50
CA GLN A 108 -2.15 0.90 -17.95
C GLN A 108 -3.42 1.63 -18.42
N LYS A 109 -4.59 1.31 -17.84
CA LYS A 109 -5.85 2.00 -18.14
C LYS A 109 -5.92 3.45 -17.64
N MET A 110 -5.17 3.77 -16.58
CA MET A 110 -5.04 5.15 -16.12
C MET A 110 -4.09 5.96 -17.02
N GLU A 111 -3.13 5.32 -17.68
CA GLU A 111 -2.14 5.98 -18.55
C GLU A 111 -2.62 6.17 -19.99
N GLY A 112 -3.48 5.26 -20.48
CA GLY A 112 -4.11 5.38 -21.80
C GLY A 112 -5.34 6.28 -21.83
N ARG A 113 -5.55 7.12 -20.81
CA ARG A 113 -6.61 8.12 -20.68
C ARG A 113 -5.98 9.49 -20.52
#